data_AF-A0A2W4NQN7-F1
#
_entry.id   AF-A0A2W4NQN7-F1
#
_cell.length_a   1.000
_cell.length_b   1.000
_cell.length_c   1.000
_cell.angle_alpha   90.00
_cell.angle_beta   90.00
_cell.angle_gamma   90.00
#
_symmetry.space_group_name_H-M   'P 1'
#
loop_
_entity.id
_entity.type
_entity.pdbx_description
1 polymer ?
#
loop_
_entity_poly.entity_id
_entity_poly.type
_entity_poly.pdbx_seq_one_letter_code
_entity_poly.pdbx_strand_id
1 'polypeptide(L)'
;MIQPSDEHLPDPSELERELARFAAQVQQSDGGDALDFSYVALDRVEAYLGSALKSGTPDRNALLNDAAWYVGETLARNTGGVWALRRDTQGRKRPHVTRLPELGKYAFLPSRVVSHFARAQLPRILRDRTEVYDIPHRRRFMDLLLASREPELAALDTDVQNLLGDGKKLDRQLASLDRVEEAIARLIASQAPNARVREMQARAVLHVGEVMKEALPEASWHICTEPENAAIGELVIADFAPMDVIRYITPGEPPGVLRKRVEFELKARLG
;
A
#
# COMPACT_ATOMS: atom_id res chain seq x y z
N MET A 1 19.92 -11.43 -19.50
CA MET A 1 20.00 -10.41 -18.44
C MET A 1 20.51 -9.13 -19.10
N ILE A 2 19.64 -8.17 -19.38
CA ILE A 2 20.04 -6.82 -19.77
C ILE A 2 19.73 -5.94 -18.56
N GLN A 3 20.77 -5.28 -18.05
CA GLN A 3 20.72 -4.42 -16.88
C GLN A 3 19.91 -3.16 -17.23
N PRO A 4 19.06 -2.64 -16.32
CA PRO A 4 18.61 -1.24 -16.43
C PRO A 4 19.85 -0.33 -16.55
N SER A 5 19.69 0.88 -17.08
CA SER A 5 20.77 1.90 -17.07
C SER A 5 21.10 2.30 -15.63
N ASP A 6 21.85 1.44 -14.96
CA ASP A 6 22.02 1.39 -13.51
C ASP A 6 22.87 2.54 -12.97
N GLU A 7 23.35 3.45 -13.82
CA GLU A 7 24.37 4.43 -13.45
C GLU A 7 24.07 5.86 -13.86
N HIS A 8 22.90 6.14 -14.44
CA HIS A 8 22.53 7.48 -14.84
C HIS A 8 21.10 7.82 -14.44
N LEU A 9 20.88 9.09 -14.06
CA LEU A 9 19.52 9.64 -14.08
C LEU A 9 19.27 10.14 -15.50
N PRO A 10 18.10 9.87 -16.09
CA PRO A 10 17.74 10.48 -17.36
C PRO A 10 17.79 12.00 -17.24
N ASP A 11 18.09 12.66 -18.35
CA ASP A 11 17.92 14.12 -18.45
C ASP A 11 16.45 14.46 -18.11
N PRO A 12 16.15 15.56 -17.38
CA PRO A 12 14.78 15.89 -17.01
C PRO A 12 13.81 15.93 -18.21
N SER A 13 14.25 16.39 -19.38
CA SER A 13 13.43 16.42 -20.59
C SER A 13 13.21 15.04 -21.23
N GLU A 14 14.16 14.12 -21.02
CA GLU A 14 14.02 12.72 -21.42
C GLU A 14 13.05 12.00 -20.49
N LEU A 15 13.21 12.18 -19.17
CA LEU A 15 12.31 11.62 -18.16
C LEU A 15 10.85 12.04 -18.41
N GLU A 16 10.58 13.33 -18.62
CA GLU A 16 9.21 13.80 -18.91
C GLU A 16 8.62 13.16 -20.17
N ARG A 17 9.44 12.96 -21.21
CA ARG A 17 9.01 12.26 -22.44
C ARG A 17 8.70 10.79 -22.18
N GLU A 18 9.54 10.10 -21.42
CA GLU A 18 9.33 8.69 -21.05
C GLU A 18 8.07 8.52 -20.19
N LEU A 19 7.88 9.40 -19.22
CA LEU A 19 6.70 9.42 -18.36
C LEU A 19 5.42 9.68 -19.15
N ALA A 20 5.44 10.67 -20.06
CA ALA A 20 4.30 10.96 -20.93
C ALA A 20 3.97 9.78 -21.86
N ARG A 21 5.00 9.12 -22.43
CA ARG A 21 4.82 7.90 -23.23
C ARG A 21 4.16 6.80 -22.41
N PHE A 22 4.67 6.51 -21.21
CA PHE A 22 4.11 5.47 -20.35
C PHE A 22 2.68 5.81 -19.91
N ALA A 23 2.40 7.07 -19.54
CA ALA A 23 1.07 7.49 -19.14
C ALA A 23 0.05 7.35 -20.28
N ALA A 24 0.45 7.68 -21.52
CA ALA A 24 -0.39 7.48 -22.71
C ALA A 24 -0.68 5.99 -22.96
N GLN A 25 0.26 5.08 -22.69
CA GLN A 25 0.04 3.63 -22.81
C GLN A 25 -1.00 3.14 -21.79
N VAL A 26 -0.90 3.58 -20.53
CA VAL A 26 -1.89 3.23 -19.50
C VAL A 26 -3.27 3.75 -19.90
N GLN A 27 -3.34 5.02 -20.34
CA GLN A 27 -4.58 5.65 -20.78
C GLN A 27 -5.23 4.92 -21.97
N GLN A 28 -4.44 4.52 -22.96
CA GLN A 28 -4.93 3.73 -24.10
C GLN A 28 -5.48 2.37 -23.68
N SER A 29 -4.96 1.78 -22.60
CA SER A 29 -5.37 0.46 -22.14
C SER A 29 -6.72 0.47 -21.40
N ASP A 30 -7.06 1.55 -20.70
CA ASP A 30 -8.28 1.60 -19.87
C ASP A 30 -9.32 2.61 -20.37
N GLY A 31 -8.98 3.45 -21.36
CA GLY A 31 -9.87 4.46 -21.93
C GLY A 31 -10.19 5.62 -20.98
N GLY A 32 -9.45 5.77 -19.88
CA GLY A 32 -9.68 6.83 -18.89
C GLY A 32 -9.05 8.17 -19.25
N ASP A 33 -9.10 9.10 -18.31
CA ASP A 33 -8.44 10.40 -18.42
C ASP A 33 -6.91 10.29 -18.38
N ALA A 34 -6.21 11.38 -18.69
CA ALA A 34 -4.76 11.44 -18.54
C ALA A 34 -4.35 11.17 -17.07
N LEU A 35 -3.25 10.46 -16.87
CA LEU A 35 -2.73 10.24 -15.53
C LEU A 35 -2.12 11.53 -14.97
N ASP A 36 -2.47 11.86 -13.73
CA ASP A 36 -2.19 13.14 -13.07
C ASP A 36 -1.07 13.06 -12.01
N PHE A 37 -0.37 11.93 -11.94
CA PHE A 37 0.61 11.63 -10.89
C PHE A 37 0.04 11.74 -9.45
N SER A 38 -1.27 11.56 -9.27
CA SER A 38 -1.85 11.33 -7.94
C SER A 38 -1.56 9.90 -7.47
N TYR A 39 -1.64 9.65 -6.16
CA TYR A 39 -1.57 8.28 -5.66
C TYR A 39 -2.70 7.39 -6.19
N VAL A 40 -3.87 7.96 -6.47
CA VAL A 40 -5.01 7.24 -7.06
C VAL A 40 -4.68 6.75 -8.47
N ALA A 41 -3.94 7.54 -9.25
CA ALA A 41 -3.49 7.13 -10.59
C ALA A 41 -2.62 5.85 -10.56
N LEU A 42 -1.95 5.54 -9.45
CA LEU A 42 -1.19 4.30 -9.30
C LEU A 42 -2.08 3.04 -9.33
N ASP A 43 -3.36 3.14 -8.97
CA ASP A 43 -4.30 2.01 -9.07
C ASP A 43 -4.54 1.64 -10.55
N ARG A 44 -4.54 2.62 -11.45
CA ARG A 44 -4.66 2.41 -12.91
C ARG A 44 -3.37 1.85 -13.51
N VAL A 45 -2.21 2.39 -13.10
CA VAL A 45 -0.89 1.86 -13.47
C VAL A 45 -0.76 0.39 -13.05
N GLU A 46 -1.22 0.05 -11.86
CA GLU A 46 -1.19 -1.32 -11.36
C GLU A 46 -2.08 -2.26 -12.18
N ALA A 47 -3.30 -1.84 -12.50
CA ALA A 47 -4.21 -2.63 -13.35
C ALA A 47 -3.60 -2.88 -14.73
N TYR A 48 -3.02 -1.84 -15.35
CA TYR A 48 -2.30 -1.95 -16.61
C TYR A 48 -1.14 -2.95 -16.54
N LEU A 49 -0.25 -2.80 -15.54
CA LEU A 49 0.88 -3.72 -15.36
C LEU A 49 0.41 -5.16 -15.09
N GLY A 50 -0.62 -5.34 -14.27
CA GLY A 50 -1.18 -6.66 -13.99
C GLY A 50 -1.69 -7.35 -15.26
N SER A 51 -2.35 -6.60 -16.14
CA SER A 51 -2.80 -7.09 -17.45
C SER A 51 -1.62 -7.44 -18.37
N ALA A 52 -0.70 -6.48 -18.55
CA ALA A 52 0.44 -6.61 -19.44
C ALA A 52 1.36 -7.79 -19.07
N LEU A 53 1.63 -7.95 -17.76
CA LEU A 53 2.45 -9.06 -17.26
C LEU A 53 1.79 -10.43 -17.47
N LYS A 54 0.45 -10.52 -17.42
CA LYS A 54 -0.29 -11.76 -17.70
C LYS A 54 -0.32 -12.09 -19.20
N SER A 55 -0.39 -11.07 -20.07
CA SER A 55 -0.37 -11.27 -21.53
C SER A 55 1.01 -11.61 -22.10
N GLY A 56 2.08 -11.59 -21.28
CA GLY A 56 3.42 -11.95 -21.72
C GLY A 56 4.10 -10.89 -22.58
N THR A 57 4.11 -9.63 -22.12
CA THR A 57 4.77 -8.50 -22.82
C THR A 57 6.20 -8.86 -23.29
N PRO A 58 6.56 -8.61 -24.57
CA PRO A 58 7.86 -8.97 -25.14
C PRO A 58 9.07 -8.36 -24.42
N ASP A 59 8.92 -7.15 -23.87
CA ASP A 59 9.95 -6.49 -23.06
C ASP A 59 9.44 -6.18 -21.64
N ARG A 60 9.38 -7.22 -20.82
CA ARG A 60 9.01 -7.13 -19.41
C ARG A 60 9.90 -6.15 -18.63
N ASN A 61 11.20 -6.08 -18.94
CA ASN A 61 12.13 -5.27 -18.14
C ASN A 61 11.96 -3.78 -18.43
N ALA A 62 11.82 -3.40 -19.70
CA ALA A 62 11.53 -2.00 -20.06
C ALA A 62 10.22 -1.54 -19.42
N LEU A 63 9.16 -2.36 -19.48
CA LEU A 63 7.87 -2.05 -18.87
C LEU A 63 7.99 -1.81 -17.35
N LEU A 64 8.72 -2.67 -16.64
CA LEU A 64 8.92 -2.50 -15.19
C LEU A 64 9.79 -1.27 -14.87
N ASN A 65 10.71 -0.91 -15.74
CA ASN A 65 11.53 0.29 -15.60
C ASN A 65 10.70 1.57 -15.81
N ASP A 66 9.89 1.62 -16.87
CA ASP A 66 8.96 2.73 -17.14
C ASP A 66 8.00 2.95 -15.96
N ALA A 67 7.44 1.86 -15.44
CA ALA A 67 6.59 1.90 -14.25
C ALA A 67 7.34 2.39 -12.99
N ALA A 68 8.61 2.02 -12.83
CA ALA A 68 9.41 2.47 -11.70
C ALA A 68 9.67 3.98 -11.77
N TRP A 69 9.94 4.53 -12.95
CA TRP A 69 10.02 5.97 -13.16
C TRP A 69 8.71 6.66 -12.80
N TYR A 70 7.58 6.15 -13.29
CA TYR A 70 6.28 6.73 -13.00
C TYR A 70 5.94 6.71 -11.50
N VAL A 71 6.18 5.59 -10.81
CA VAL A 71 5.95 5.47 -9.36
C VAL A 71 6.86 6.42 -8.57
N GLY A 72 8.13 6.53 -8.94
CA GLY A 72 9.06 7.45 -8.29
C GLY A 72 8.67 8.91 -8.52
N GLU A 73 8.28 9.27 -9.75
CA GLU A 73 7.87 10.62 -10.07
C GLU A 73 6.57 10.99 -9.35
N THR A 74 5.63 10.04 -9.24
CA THR A 74 4.43 10.21 -8.43
C THR A 74 4.79 10.59 -6.98
N LEU A 75 5.72 9.87 -6.35
CA LEU A 75 6.17 10.23 -5.00
C LEU A 75 6.87 11.60 -4.97
N ALA A 76 7.78 11.86 -5.91
CA ALA A 76 8.55 13.11 -5.99
C ALA A 76 7.63 14.33 -6.09
N ARG A 77 6.61 14.29 -6.97
CA ARG A 77 5.65 15.38 -7.16
C ARG A 77 4.76 15.62 -5.94
N ASN A 78 4.32 14.56 -5.25
CA ASN A 78 3.46 14.70 -4.07
C ASN A 78 4.23 15.18 -2.82
N THR A 79 5.52 14.85 -2.72
CA THR A 79 6.33 15.12 -1.51
C THR A 79 7.33 16.27 -1.66
N GLY A 80 7.59 16.74 -2.88
CA GLY A 80 8.75 17.59 -3.18
C GLY A 80 10.09 16.85 -3.15
N GLY A 81 10.06 15.51 -3.19
CA GLY A 81 11.25 14.66 -3.24
C GLY A 81 12.07 14.88 -4.51
N VAL A 82 13.34 14.48 -4.48
CA VAL A 82 14.29 14.68 -5.58
C VAL A 82 14.95 13.38 -5.98
N TRP A 83 15.05 13.15 -7.29
CA TRP A 83 15.79 12.02 -7.86
C TRP A 83 17.29 12.11 -7.57
N ALA A 84 17.88 11.01 -7.11
CA ALA A 84 19.31 10.87 -6.88
C ALA A 84 19.77 9.44 -7.18
N LEU A 85 21.03 9.29 -7.61
CA LEU A 85 21.67 7.98 -7.66
C LEU A 85 22.21 7.62 -6.27
N ARG A 86 21.75 6.49 -5.71
CA ARG A 86 22.31 5.92 -4.48
C ARG A 86 22.72 4.48 -4.70
N ARG A 87 23.69 4.01 -3.92
CA ARG A 87 24.05 2.60 -3.89
C ARG A 87 22.99 1.80 -3.15
N ASP A 88 22.51 0.73 -3.75
CA ASP A 88 21.67 -0.27 -3.09
C ASP A 88 22.49 -1.13 -2.12
N THR A 89 21.86 -2.09 -1.45
CA THR A 89 22.52 -3.03 -0.53
C THR A 89 23.56 -3.93 -1.21
N GLN A 90 23.53 -4.04 -2.54
CA GLN A 90 24.51 -4.76 -3.35
C GLN A 90 25.60 -3.81 -3.90
N GLY A 91 25.62 -2.55 -3.46
CA GLY A 91 26.59 -1.55 -3.87
C GLY A 91 26.34 -0.97 -5.26
N ARG A 92 25.27 -1.36 -5.97
CA ARG A 92 24.98 -0.85 -7.33
C ARG A 92 24.30 0.50 -7.25
N LYS A 93 24.70 1.44 -8.10
CA LYS A 93 23.96 2.70 -8.23
C LYS A 93 22.55 2.38 -8.76
N ARG A 94 21.56 3.08 -8.23
CA ARG A 94 20.15 2.94 -8.60
C ARG A 94 19.46 4.30 -8.43
N PRO A 95 18.52 4.66 -9.31
CA PRO A 95 17.65 5.82 -9.12
C PRO A 95 16.78 5.66 -7.88
N HIS A 96 16.80 6.67 -7.02
CA HIS A 96 15.95 6.76 -5.84
C HIS A 96 15.31 8.15 -5.77
N VAL A 97 14.15 8.23 -5.11
CA VAL A 97 13.59 9.51 -4.66
C VAL A 97 14.11 9.75 -3.24
N THR A 98 14.67 10.93 -3.02
CA THR A 98 15.34 11.34 -1.77
C THR A 98 14.78 12.66 -1.27
N ARG A 99 15.29 13.16 -0.14
CA ARG A 99 14.81 14.41 0.50
C ARG A 99 13.33 14.37 0.83
N LEU A 100 12.85 13.18 1.18
CA LEU A 100 11.47 12.96 1.55
C LEU A 100 11.20 13.63 2.91
N PRO A 101 10.14 14.44 3.03
CA PRO A 101 9.79 15.11 4.28
C PRO A 101 9.73 14.11 5.44
N GLU A 102 10.35 14.48 6.56
CA GLU A 102 10.40 13.68 7.81
C GLU A 102 11.12 12.33 7.72
N LEU A 103 11.56 11.94 6.52
CA LEU A 103 12.35 10.73 6.27
C LEU A 103 13.82 11.06 5.96
N GLY A 104 14.30 12.23 6.38
CA GLY A 104 15.72 12.64 6.43
C GLY A 104 16.65 12.00 5.40
N LYS A 105 17.49 11.05 5.86
CA LYS A 105 18.54 10.36 5.08
C LYS A 105 18.03 9.20 4.21
N TYR A 106 16.75 8.88 4.28
CA TYR A 106 16.19 7.71 3.64
C TYR A 106 15.79 7.99 2.19
N ALA A 107 15.64 6.91 1.44
CA ALA A 107 15.46 6.97 0.01
C ALA A 107 14.43 5.93 -0.40
N PHE A 108 13.47 6.36 -1.20
CA PHE A 108 12.51 5.49 -1.82
C PHE A 108 13.14 4.89 -3.08
N LEU A 109 13.06 3.57 -3.21
CA LEU A 109 13.55 2.83 -4.39
C LEU A 109 12.33 2.33 -5.19
N PRO A 110 11.89 3.05 -6.22
CA PRO A 110 10.65 2.72 -6.94
C PRO A 110 10.69 1.33 -7.59
N SER A 111 11.85 0.94 -8.10
CA SER A 111 12.06 -0.37 -8.72
C SER A 111 11.81 -1.53 -7.74
N ARG A 112 12.01 -1.32 -6.43
CA ARG A 112 11.68 -2.33 -5.40
C ARG A 112 10.17 -2.52 -5.26
N VAL A 113 9.41 -1.44 -5.29
CA VAL A 113 7.93 -1.48 -5.25
C VAL A 113 7.39 -2.20 -6.48
N VAL A 114 7.82 -1.78 -7.67
CA VAL A 114 7.39 -2.39 -8.93
C VAL A 114 7.82 -3.85 -9.05
N SER A 115 9.05 -4.20 -8.63
CA SER A 115 9.51 -5.60 -8.60
C SER A 115 8.78 -6.45 -7.57
N HIS A 116 8.31 -5.86 -6.47
CA HIS A 116 7.47 -6.57 -5.51
C HIS A 116 6.10 -6.87 -6.13
N PHE A 117 5.44 -5.88 -6.73
CA PHE A 117 4.20 -6.09 -7.47
C PHE A 117 4.34 -7.17 -8.56
N ALA A 118 5.38 -7.09 -9.39
CA ALA A 118 5.58 -8.01 -10.51
C ALA A 118 5.84 -9.48 -10.08
N ARG A 119 6.29 -9.70 -8.83
CA ARG A 119 6.51 -11.03 -8.24
C ARG A 119 5.29 -11.53 -7.49
N ALA A 120 4.72 -10.70 -6.62
CA ALA A 120 3.63 -11.12 -5.74
C ALA A 120 2.26 -11.06 -6.45
N GLN A 121 2.12 -10.21 -7.47
CA GLN A 121 0.86 -9.90 -8.16
C GLN A 121 -0.30 -9.58 -7.21
N LEU A 122 0.04 -9.05 -6.02
CA LEU A 122 -0.94 -8.62 -5.06
C LEU A 122 -1.53 -7.28 -5.52
N PRO A 123 -2.85 -7.13 -5.51
CA PRO A 123 -3.48 -5.86 -5.81
C PRO A 123 -3.15 -4.81 -4.73
N ARG A 124 -3.21 -3.54 -5.13
CA ARG A 124 -3.02 -2.29 -4.38
C ARG A 124 -1.59 -2.00 -3.90
N ILE A 125 -0.62 -2.85 -4.23
CA ILE A 125 0.77 -2.75 -3.78
C ILE A 125 1.46 -1.48 -4.26
N LEU A 126 1.24 -1.06 -5.51
CA LEU A 126 1.98 0.11 -6.03
C LEU A 126 1.65 1.35 -5.22
N ARG A 127 0.35 1.60 -5.03
CA ARG A 127 -0.13 2.74 -4.25
C ARG A 127 0.28 2.64 -2.79
N ASP A 128 -0.02 1.52 -2.14
CA ASP A 128 0.29 1.28 -0.72
C ASP A 128 1.76 1.49 -0.39
N ARG A 129 2.65 0.84 -1.14
CA ARG A 129 4.08 0.86 -0.84
C ARG A 129 4.75 2.17 -1.26
N THR A 130 4.02 3.06 -1.94
CA THR A 130 4.49 4.40 -2.30
C THR A 130 4.01 5.44 -1.29
N GLU A 131 2.71 5.44 -0.93
CA GLU A 131 2.12 6.40 0.01
C GLU A 131 2.81 6.38 1.39
N VAL A 132 3.31 5.22 1.83
CA VAL A 132 4.02 5.09 3.12
C VAL A 132 5.30 5.93 3.22
N TYR A 133 5.84 6.41 2.10
CA TYR A 133 6.99 7.32 2.10
C TYR A 133 6.60 8.81 2.20
N ASP A 134 5.31 9.14 2.14
CA ASP A 134 4.80 10.50 2.36
C ASP A 134 4.20 10.61 3.78
N ILE A 135 5.07 10.78 4.77
CA ILE A 135 4.67 10.86 6.19
C ILE A 135 3.62 11.95 6.45
N PRO A 136 3.73 13.18 5.91
CA PRO A 136 2.67 14.17 6.05
C PRO A 136 1.32 13.69 5.50
N HIS A 137 1.28 13.05 4.33
CA HIS A 137 0.06 12.46 3.78
C HIS A 137 -0.49 11.35 4.69
N ARG A 138 0.35 10.45 5.17
CA ARG A 138 -0.05 9.35 6.08
C ARG A 138 -0.62 9.86 7.41
N ARG A 139 -0.04 10.93 7.98
CA ARG A 139 -0.58 11.57 9.19
C ARG A 139 -1.95 12.19 8.93
N ARG A 140 -2.11 12.97 7.85
CA ARG A 140 -3.44 13.51 7.48
C ARG A 140 -4.48 12.42 7.30
N PHE A 141 -4.10 11.32 6.65
CA PHE A 141 -4.98 10.16 6.50
C PHE A 141 -5.37 9.57 7.87
N MET A 142 -4.41 9.36 8.77
CA MET A 142 -4.68 8.88 10.14
C MET A 142 -5.59 9.84 10.91
N ASP A 143 -5.31 11.14 10.87
CA ASP A 143 -6.10 12.15 11.59
C ASP A 143 -7.56 12.15 11.12
N LEU A 144 -7.79 12.11 9.80
CA LEU A 144 -9.13 12.02 9.21
C LEU A 144 -9.83 10.72 9.59
N LEU A 145 -9.11 9.59 9.50
CA LEU A 145 -9.64 8.26 9.84
C LEU A 145 -10.03 8.17 11.32
N LEU A 146 -9.22 8.75 12.22
CA LEU A 146 -9.49 8.78 13.65
C LEU A 146 -10.56 9.81 14.04
N ALA A 147 -10.68 10.93 13.32
CA ALA A 147 -11.74 11.92 13.52
C ALA A 147 -13.12 11.37 13.14
N SER A 148 -13.18 10.51 12.12
CA SER A 148 -14.40 9.84 11.66
C SER A 148 -14.56 8.42 12.21
N ARG A 149 -13.90 8.08 13.33
CA ARG A 149 -13.79 6.69 13.84
C ARG A 149 -15.12 5.96 13.94
N GLU A 150 -16.10 6.52 14.66
CA GLU A 150 -17.38 5.84 14.89
C GLU A 150 -18.18 5.61 13.58
N PRO A 151 -18.34 6.62 12.70
CA PRO A 151 -18.90 6.39 11.35
C PRO A 151 -18.17 5.31 10.55
N GLU A 152 -16.84 5.28 10.57
CA GLU A 152 -16.03 4.33 9.81
C GLU A 152 -16.17 2.89 10.34
N LEU A 153 -16.24 2.71 11.67
CA LEU A 153 -16.51 1.41 12.29
C LEU A 153 -17.94 0.92 12.00
N ALA A 154 -18.94 1.80 12.04
CA ALA A 154 -20.31 1.46 11.68
C ALA A 154 -20.44 1.07 10.19
N ALA A 155 -19.70 1.75 9.31
CA ALA A 155 -19.63 1.40 7.90
C ALA A 155 -18.97 0.03 7.68
N LEU A 156 -17.90 -0.29 8.42
CA LEU A 156 -17.30 -1.63 8.38
C LEU A 156 -18.27 -2.72 8.84
N ASP A 157 -18.97 -2.50 9.96
CA ASP A 157 -19.96 -3.45 10.47
C ASP A 157 -21.05 -3.74 9.41
N THR A 158 -21.54 -2.69 8.77
CA THR A 158 -22.51 -2.78 7.66
C THR A 158 -21.94 -3.57 6.48
N ASP A 159 -20.70 -3.27 6.07
CA ASP A 159 -20.02 -3.95 4.97
C ASP A 159 -19.84 -5.44 5.24
N VAL A 160 -19.39 -5.80 6.44
CA VAL A 160 -19.21 -7.19 6.87
C VAL A 160 -20.54 -7.92 6.88
N GLN A 161 -21.60 -7.32 7.44
CA GLN A 161 -22.93 -7.95 7.46
C GLN A 161 -23.47 -8.18 6.04
N ASN A 162 -23.29 -7.22 5.13
CA ASN A 162 -23.73 -7.36 3.74
C ASN A 162 -22.96 -8.46 2.99
N LEU A 163 -21.65 -8.57 3.20
CA LEU A 163 -20.80 -9.55 2.52
C LEU A 163 -20.95 -10.97 3.08
N LEU A 164 -21.23 -11.11 4.38
CA LEU A 164 -21.37 -12.40 5.04
C LEU A 164 -22.83 -12.91 5.05
N GLY A 165 -23.80 -12.01 5.09
CA GLY A 165 -25.23 -12.32 5.02
C GLY A 165 -25.82 -12.99 6.27
N ASP A 166 -25.13 -12.93 7.41
CA ASP A 166 -25.53 -13.62 8.64
C ASP A 166 -26.10 -12.71 9.74
N GLY A 167 -26.15 -11.39 9.49
CA GLY A 167 -26.72 -10.39 10.40
C GLY A 167 -25.99 -10.20 11.74
N LYS A 168 -24.82 -10.82 11.92
CA LYS A 168 -24.04 -10.69 13.16
C LYS A 168 -23.19 -9.42 13.12
N LYS A 169 -23.29 -8.63 14.18
CA LYS A 169 -22.50 -7.41 14.35
C LYS A 169 -21.05 -7.70 14.71
N LEU A 170 -20.17 -6.79 14.32
CA LEU A 170 -18.83 -6.72 14.87
C LEU A 170 -18.87 -6.22 16.32
N ASP A 171 -18.03 -6.82 17.15
CA ASP A 171 -17.71 -6.35 18.49
C ASP A 171 -16.20 -6.14 18.62
N ARG A 172 -15.73 -5.66 19.76
CA ARG A 172 -14.30 -5.42 20.00
C ARG A 172 -13.57 -6.65 20.56
N GLN A 173 -14.10 -7.85 20.33
CA GLN A 173 -13.45 -9.10 20.74
C GLN A 173 -12.60 -9.68 19.61
N LEU A 174 -11.56 -10.45 19.95
CA LEU A 174 -10.67 -11.11 18.97
C LEU A 174 -11.41 -11.96 17.93
N ALA A 175 -12.54 -12.59 18.31
CA ALA A 175 -13.33 -13.43 17.42
C ALA A 175 -13.96 -12.65 16.25
N SER A 176 -14.20 -11.34 16.41
CA SER A 176 -14.72 -10.49 15.32
C SER A 176 -13.75 -10.35 14.15
N LEU A 177 -12.45 -10.52 14.39
CA LEU A 177 -11.40 -10.39 13.37
C LEU A 177 -11.50 -11.45 12.27
N ASP A 178 -11.96 -12.66 12.60
CA ASP A 178 -12.21 -13.70 11.60
C ASP A 178 -13.26 -13.25 10.57
N ARG A 179 -14.29 -12.51 11.03
CA ARG A 179 -15.37 -12.00 10.18
C ARG A 179 -14.88 -10.90 9.25
N VAL A 180 -14.05 -9.99 9.78
CA VAL A 180 -13.43 -8.92 9.00
C VAL A 180 -12.54 -9.51 7.91
N GLU A 181 -11.73 -10.51 8.26
CA GLU A 181 -10.86 -11.20 7.32
C GLU A 181 -11.66 -11.90 6.21
N GLU A 182 -12.68 -12.67 6.57
CA GLU A 182 -13.54 -13.36 5.60
C GLU A 182 -14.24 -12.37 4.66
N ALA A 183 -14.76 -11.27 5.20
CA ALA A 183 -15.45 -10.27 4.39
C ALA A 183 -14.51 -9.56 3.41
N ILE A 184 -13.28 -9.22 3.83
CA ILE A 184 -12.25 -8.67 2.91
C ILE A 184 -11.92 -9.69 1.81
N ALA A 185 -11.73 -10.97 2.17
CA ALA A 185 -11.45 -12.02 1.20
C ALA A 185 -12.60 -12.17 0.18
N ARG A 186 -13.87 -12.15 0.63
CA ARG A 186 -15.05 -12.18 -0.26
C ARG A 186 -15.12 -10.95 -1.16
N LEU A 187 -14.83 -9.75 -0.63
CA LEU A 187 -14.80 -8.52 -1.41
C LEU A 187 -13.72 -8.56 -2.52
N ILE A 188 -12.56 -9.15 -2.23
CA ILE A 188 -11.51 -9.34 -3.23
C ILE A 188 -11.93 -10.42 -4.25
N ALA A 189 -12.53 -11.52 -3.79
CA ALA A 189 -13.00 -12.60 -4.66
C ALA A 189 -14.09 -12.12 -5.65
N SER A 190 -14.93 -11.15 -5.25
CA SER A 190 -15.93 -10.54 -6.12
C SER A 190 -15.36 -9.55 -7.13
N GLN A 191 -14.03 -9.38 -7.18
CA GLN A 191 -13.33 -8.45 -8.07
C GLN A 191 -13.78 -6.99 -7.84
N ALA A 192 -14.07 -6.62 -6.60
CA ALA A 192 -14.42 -5.25 -6.26
C ALA A 192 -13.30 -4.26 -6.66
N PRO A 193 -13.65 -3.00 -7.00
CA PRO A 193 -12.65 -1.98 -7.31
C PRO A 193 -11.60 -1.82 -6.20
N ASN A 194 -10.35 -1.58 -6.58
CA ASN A 194 -9.24 -1.41 -5.63
C ASN A 194 -9.53 -0.34 -4.56
N ALA A 195 -10.14 0.79 -4.94
CA ALA A 195 -10.55 1.83 -4.01
C ALA A 195 -11.48 1.31 -2.90
N ARG A 196 -12.47 0.50 -3.27
CA ARG A 196 -13.43 -0.08 -2.33
C ARG A 196 -12.77 -1.06 -1.36
N VAL A 197 -11.83 -1.85 -1.84
CA VAL A 197 -11.05 -2.75 -0.98
C VAL A 197 -10.16 -1.96 -0.02
N ARG A 198 -9.47 -0.91 -0.50
CA ARG A 198 -8.65 -0.02 0.36
C ARG A 198 -9.47 0.62 1.48
N GLU A 199 -10.66 1.12 1.16
CA GLU A 199 -11.58 1.68 2.16
C GLU A 199 -11.92 0.66 3.25
N MET A 200 -12.30 -0.56 2.85
CA MET A 200 -12.60 -1.63 3.80
C MET A 200 -11.37 -2.01 4.64
N GLN A 201 -10.18 -2.09 4.03
CA GLN A 201 -8.93 -2.37 4.74
C GLN A 201 -8.57 -1.26 5.74
N ALA A 202 -8.77 0.01 5.40
CA ALA A 202 -8.57 1.14 6.30
C ALA A 202 -9.49 1.06 7.53
N ARG A 203 -10.77 0.74 7.33
CA ARG A 203 -11.70 0.53 8.45
C ARG A 203 -11.34 -0.70 9.27
N ALA A 204 -10.86 -1.77 8.64
CA ALA A 204 -10.37 -2.95 9.34
C ALA A 204 -9.14 -2.64 10.22
N VAL A 205 -8.24 -1.75 9.77
CA VAL A 205 -7.14 -1.24 10.61
C VAL A 205 -7.70 -0.56 11.87
N LEU A 206 -8.71 0.31 11.74
CA LEU A 206 -9.37 0.91 12.90
C LEU A 206 -9.95 -0.14 13.85
N HIS A 207 -10.69 -1.11 13.31
CA HIS A 207 -11.33 -2.17 14.09
C HIS A 207 -10.31 -3.01 14.87
N VAL A 208 -9.18 -3.37 14.24
CA VAL A 208 -8.08 -4.05 14.92
C VAL A 208 -7.56 -3.22 16.08
N GLY A 209 -7.41 -1.91 15.92
CA GLY A 209 -6.97 -1.08 17.03
C GLY A 209 -7.98 -0.95 18.16
N GLU A 210 -9.28 -0.98 17.88
CA GLU A 210 -10.30 -1.03 18.93
C GLU A 210 -10.23 -2.37 19.70
N VAL A 211 -10.04 -3.49 19.01
CA VAL A 211 -9.78 -4.79 19.65
C VAL A 211 -8.52 -4.74 20.52
N MET A 212 -7.45 -4.09 20.04
CA MET A 212 -6.22 -3.95 20.83
C MET A 212 -6.41 -3.05 22.05
N LYS A 213 -7.18 -1.97 21.95
CA LYS A 213 -7.45 -1.05 23.06
C LYS A 213 -8.31 -1.65 24.17
N GLU A 214 -9.19 -2.59 23.86
CA GLU A 214 -9.91 -3.33 24.91
C GLU A 214 -8.95 -4.12 25.81
N ALA A 215 -7.87 -4.67 25.24
CA ALA A 215 -6.85 -5.40 25.99
C ALA A 215 -5.72 -4.50 26.54
N LEU A 216 -5.43 -3.38 25.86
CA LEU A 216 -4.37 -2.43 26.18
C LEU A 216 -4.94 -1.00 26.16
N PRO A 217 -5.65 -0.56 27.21
CA PRO A 217 -6.34 0.74 27.22
C PRO A 217 -5.44 1.95 26.96
N GLU A 218 -4.16 1.86 27.33
CA GLU A 218 -3.16 2.92 27.14
C GLU A 218 -2.56 2.94 25.71
N ALA A 219 -2.92 1.98 24.86
CA ALA A 219 -2.39 1.92 23.50
C ALA A 219 -2.85 3.15 22.68
N SER A 220 -1.89 3.81 22.04
CA SER A 220 -2.12 4.98 21.20
C SER A 220 -1.74 4.73 19.74
N TRP A 221 -2.42 5.43 18.85
CA TRP A 221 -2.12 5.42 17.42
C TRP A 221 -0.97 6.39 17.13
N HIS A 222 -0.05 5.96 16.27
CA HIS A 222 0.96 6.83 15.69
C HIS A 222 1.33 6.35 14.28
N ILE A 223 2.06 7.18 13.54
CA ILE A 223 2.67 6.79 12.26
C ILE A 223 4.09 6.33 12.53
N CYS A 224 4.47 5.14 12.05
CA CYS A 224 5.86 4.71 12.11
C CYS A 224 6.71 5.61 11.21
N THR A 225 7.71 6.27 11.77
CA THR A 225 8.64 7.12 11.00
C THR A 225 10.03 6.53 10.92
N GLU A 226 10.26 5.37 11.55
CA GLU A 226 11.52 4.64 11.58
C GLU A 226 11.64 3.75 10.33
N PRO A 227 12.53 4.06 9.38
CA PRO A 227 12.54 3.40 8.06
C PRO A 227 13.24 2.06 8.01
N GLU A 228 14.05 1.73 9.02
CA GLU A 228 14.51 0.37 9.27
C GLU A 228 13.37 -0.57 9.67
N ASN A 229 12.24 -0.02 10.13
CA ASN A 229 11.03 -0.78 10.39
C ASN A 229 10.33 -1.09 9.06
N ALA A 230 9.92 -2.35 8.88
CA ALA A 230 9.11 -2.78 7.74
C ALA A 230 7.77 -2.02 7.64
N ALA A 231 7.33 -1.42 8.75
CA ALA A 231 6.09 -0.68 8.92
C ALA A 231 6.20 0.84 8.72
N ILE A 232 7.31 1.39 8.18
CA ILE A 232 7.42 2.81 7.84
C ILE A 232 6.14 3.34 7.18
N GLY A 233 5.65 4.49 7.63
CA GLY A 233 4.45 5.18 7.10
C GLY A 233 3.12 4.49 7.38
N GLU A 234 3.14 3.31 8.01
CA GLU A 234 1.94 2.60 8.42
C GLU A 234 1.38 3.19 9.72
N LEU A 235 0.07 3.02 9.91
CA LEU A 235 -0.60 3.33 11.17
C LEU A 235 -0.29 2.21 12.16
N VAL A 236 0.30 2.57 13.29
CA VAL A 236 0.77 1.66 14.31
C VAL A 236 -0.02 1.89 15.58
N ILE A 237 -0.43 0.79 16.22
CA ILE A 237 -1.00 0.80 17.56
C ILE A 237 -0.25 -0.21 18.42
N ALA A 238 0.24 0.27 19.56
CA ALA A 238 1.12 -0.50 20.45
C ALA A 238 2.24 -1.21 19.66
N ASP A 239 3.02 -0.52 18.83
CA ASP A 239 4.12 -1.09 18.02
C ASP A 239 3.74 -2.19 17.01
N PHE A 240 2.45 -2.40 16.75
CA PHE A 240 1.94 -3.28 15.71
C PHE A 240 1.30 -2.47 14.58
N ALA A 241 1.63 -2.79 13.31
CA ALA A 241 1.01 -2.23 12.12
C ALA A 241 -0.04 -3.20 11.55
N PRO A 242 -1.35 -3.00 11.76
CA PRO A 242 -2.36 -3.95 11.30
C PRO A 242 -2.35 -4.19 9.78
N MET A 243 -1.94 -3.16 9.02
CA MET A 243 -1.87 -3.24 7.56
C MET A 243 -0.87 -4.29 7.05
N ASP A 244 0.17 -4.64 7.83
CA ASP A 244 1.13 -5.68 7.46
C ASP A 244 0.52 -7.07 7.39
N VAL A 245 -0.67 -7.27 7.99
CA VAL A 245 -1.44 -8.50 7.87
C VAL A 245 -2.59 -8.32 6.88
N ILE A 246 -3.36 -7.24 7.05
CA ILE A 246 -4.59 -6.98 6.29
C ILE A 246 -4.32 -6.92 4.78
N ARG A 247 -3.17 -6.38 4.37
CA ARG A 247 -2.78 -6.28 2.96
C ARG A 247 -2.65 -7.63 2.26
N TYR A 248 -2.29 -8.68 3.00
CA TYR A 248 -2.04 -10.02 2.47
C TYR A 248 -3.26 -10.94 2.55
N ILE A 249 -4.40 -10.44 3.05
CA ILE A 249 -5.66 -11.18 2.99
C ILE A 249 -6.06 -11.35 1.52
N THR A 250 -6.07 -12.60 1.06
CA THR A 250 -6.55 -12.98 -0.28
C THR A 250 -7.48 -14.19 -0.19
N PRO A 251 -8.32 -14.45 -1.20
CA PRO A 251 -9.27 -15.57 -1.17
C PRO A 251 -8.63 -16.97 -1.00
N GLY A 252 -7.32 -17.10 -1.24
CA GLY A 252 -6.61 -18.39 -1.17
C GLY A 252 -5.82 -18.62 0.13
N GLU A 253 -5.74 -17.63 1.02
CA GLU A 253 -4.99 -17.76 2.27
C GLU A 253 -5.79 -18.53 3.35
N PRO A 254 -5.11 -19.27 4.25
CA PRO A 254 -5.79 -19.92 5.37
C PRO A 254 -6.51 -18.90 6.27
N PRO A 255 -7.71 -19.20 6.78
CA PRO A 255 -8.44 -18.28 7.63
C PRO A 255 -7.82 -18.13 9.03
N GLY A 256 -8.14 -17.01 9.68
CA GLY A 256 -7.79 -16.65 11.04
C GLY A 256 -6.38 -16.09 11.22
N VAL A 257 -5.70 -15.67 10.13
CA VAL A 257 -4.34 -15.12 10.20
C VAL A 257 -4.32 -13.79 10.96
N LEU A 258 -5.30 -12.93 10.71
CA LEU A 258 -5.46 -11.64 11.37
C LEU A 258 -5.64 -11.82 12.89
N ARG A 259 -6.59 -12.67 13.29
CA ARG A 259 -6.82 -12.98 14.70
C ARG A 259 -5.56 -13.54 15.37
N LYS A 260 -4.93 -14.56 14.77
CA LYS A 260 -3.71 -15.17 15.33
C LYS A 260 -2.58 -14.16 15.48
N ARG A 261 -2.42 -13.25 14.51
CA ARG A 261 -1.39 -12.22 14.61
C ARG A 261 -1.69 -11.23 15.72
N VAL A 262 -2.92 -10.72 15.83
CA VAL A 262 -3.29 -9.81 16.92
C VAL A 262 -3.16 -10.49 18.28
N GLU A 263 -3.57 -11.76 18.40
CA GLU A 263 -3.40 -12.54 19.63
C GLU A 263 -1.91 -12.69 20.01
N PHE A 264 -1.03 -12.96 19.05
CA PHE A 264 0.42 -13.02 19.27
C PHE A 264 0.96 -11.69 19.78
N GLU A 265 0.58 -10.57 19.16
CA GLU A 265 1.01 -9.24 19.56
C GLU A 265 0.51 -8.87 20.97
N LEU A 266 -0.73 -9.23 21.32
CA LEU A 266 -1.28 -9.02 22.66
C LEU A 266 -0.52 -9.85 23.71
N LYS A 267 -0.26 -11.14 23.44
CA LYS A 267 0.53 -11.99 24.34
C LYS A 267 1.93 -11.40 24.57
N ALA A 268 2.60 -10.97 23.52
CA ALA A 268 3.93 -10.37 23.62
C ALA A 268 3.99 -9.11 24.52
N ARG A 269 2.85 -8.44 24.74
CA ARG A 269 2.75 -7.21 25.55
C ARG A 269 2.16 -7.43 26.94
N LEU A 270 1.33 -8.45 27.11
CA LEU A 270 0.67 -8.76 28.38
C LEU A 270 1.46 -9.73 29.26
N GLY A 271 2.38 -10.52 28.69
CA GLY A 271 3.15 -11.55 29.41
C GLY A 271 2.49 -12.91 29.34
#